data_AF-A0A2E7HCZ2-F1
#
_entry.id   AF-A0A2E7HCZ2-F1
#
_cell.length_a   1.000
_cell.length_b   1.000
_cell.length_c   1.000
_cell.angle_alpha   90.00
_cell.angle_beta   90.00
_cell.angle_gamma   90.00
#
_symmetry.space_group_name_H-M   'P 1'
#
loop_
_entity.id
_entity.type
_entity.pdbx_description
1 polymer ?
#
loop_
_entity_poly.entity_id
_entity_poly.type
_entity_poly.pdbx_seq_one_letter_code
_entity_poly.pdbx_strand_id
1 'polypeptide(L)'
;QEGRQIVVAYLAAAGQTLGNDSFQYVRELVDGDNAMLEFTTEMDGIHVNGIDLIRFDEDGMIADFKVMVRPLKAVNKVWEQMAAMLERQKP
;
A
#
# COMPACT_ATOMS: atom_id res chain seq x y z
N GLN A 1 7.50 -1.21 -9.23
CA GLN A 1 8.70 -0.41 -8.96
C GLN A 1 9.79 -1.36 -8.49
N GLU A 2 11.02 -1.19 -8.93
CA GLU A 2 12.14 -2.07 -8.57
C GLU A 2 13.17 -1.32 -7.72
N GLY A 3 13.78 -2.01 -6.75
CA GLY A 3 14.79 -1.45 -5.86
C GLY A 3 14.24 -0.91 -4.54
N ARG A 4 14.94 -1.25 -3.45
CA ARG A 4 14.51 -0.99 -2.06
C ARG A 4 14.15 0.48 -1.80
N GLN A 5 14.94 1.43 -2.28
CA GLN A 5 14.68 2.86 -2.01
C GLN A 5 13.36 3.33 -2.62
N ILE A 6 13.10 2.97 -3.88
CA ILE A 6 11.87 3.35 -4.59
C ILE A 6 10.66 2.67 -3.95
N VAL A 7 10.78 1.38 -3.61
CA VAL A 7 9.71 0.63 -2.93
C VAL A 7 9.39 1.23 -1.56
N VAL A 8 10.40 1.56 -0.75
CA VAL A 8 10.20 2.20 0.56
C VAL A 8 9.54 3.56 0.42
N ALA A 9 9.98 4.40 -0.53
CA ALA A 9 9.33 5.66 -0.81
C ALA A 9 7.86 5.46 -1.21
N TYR A 10 7.58 4.51 -2.09
CA TYR A 10 6.22 4.21 -2.54
C TYR A 10 5.32 3.75 -1.37
N LEU A 11 5.81 2.85 -0.53
CA LEU A 11 5.07 2.35 0.63
C LEU A 11 4.87 3.44 1.70
N ALA A 12 5.87 4.30 1.91
CA ALA A 12 5.72 5.44 2.82
C ALA A 12 4.66 6.44 2.32
N ALA A 13 4.56 6.66 1.00
CA ALA A 13 3.52 7.50 0.39
C ALA A 13 2.12 6.90 0.59
N ALA A 14 1.99 5.60 0.31
CA ALA A 14 0.76 4.86 0.51
C ALA A 14 0.33 4.88 1.99
N GLY A 15 1.29 4.68 2.91
CA GLY A 15 1.07 4.75 4.36
C GLY A 15 0.60 6.13 4.83
N GLN A 16 1.16 7.23 4.31
CA GLN A 16 0.68 8.58 4.64
C GLN A 16 -0.73 8.87 4.08
N THR A 17 -1.08 8.23 2.97
CA THR A 17 -2.36 8.45 2.28
C THR A 17 -3.49 7.64 2.90
N LEU A 18 -3.22 6.37 3.20
CA LEU A 18 -4.21 5.40 3.69
C LEU A 18 -4.20 5.29 5.22
N GLY A 19 -3.04 5.49 5.84
CA GLY A 19 -2.82 5.38 7.29
C GLY A 19 -3.32 6.61 8.02
N ASN A 20 -4.62 6.60 8.33
CA ASN A 20 -5.28 7.55 9.20
C ASN A 20 -6.02 6.79 10.32
N ASP A 21 -6.72 7.50 11.21
CA ASP A 21 -7.39 6.92 12.38
C ASP A 21 -8.45 5.85 12.03
N SER A 22 -8.93 5.82 10.79
CA SER A 22 -9.90 4.82 10.31
C SER A 22 -9.27 3.61 9.62
N PHE A 23 -7.94 3.60 9.44
CA PHE A 23 -7.24 2.47 8.83
C PHE A 23 -7.26 1.25 9.74
N GLN A 24 -7.71 0.11 9.22
CA GLN A 24 -7.75 -1.15 9.95
C GLN A 24 -7.50 -2.32 9.01
N TYR A 25 -6.68 -3.28 9.45
CA TYR A 25 -6.64 -4.61 8.83
C TYR A 25 -7.86 -5.41 9.29
N VAL A 26 -8.61 -5.94 8.33
CA VAL A 26 -9.90 -6.61 8.55
C VAL A 26 -9.87 -8.10 8.22
N ARG A 27 -8.86 -8.56 7.46
CA ARG A 27 -8.64 -9.98 7.16
C ARG A 27 -7.17 -10.21 6.84
N GLU A 28 -6.68 -11.37 7.25
CA GLU A 28 -5.34 -11.87 6.93
C GLU A 28 -5.45 -13.27 6.34
N LEU A 29 -4.72 -13.51 5.25
CA LEU A 29 -4.48 -14.84 4.68
C LEU A 29 -2.98 -15.06 4.59
N VAL A 30 -2.53 -16.24 5.01
CA VAL A 30 -1.12 -16.65 4.93
C VAL A 30 -1.06 -17.97 4.16
N ASP A 31 -0.20 -18.03 3.15
CA ASP A 31 0.08 -19.22 2.35
C ASP A 31 1.57 -19.32 2.05
N GLY A 32 2.26 -20.14 2.86
CA GLY A 32 3.71 -20.31 2.79
C GLY A 32 4.46 -19.00 3.00
N ASP A 33 5.19 -18.59 1.97
CA ASP A 33 5.98 -17.35 1.86
C ASP A 33 5.14 -16.14 1.42
N ASN A 34 3.82 -16.29 1.30
CA ASN A 34 2.91 -15.22 0.88
C ASN A 34 1.98 -14.81 2.03
N ALA A 35 1.74 -13.52 2.15
CA ALA A 35 0.75 -12.94 3.04
C ALA A 35 -0.15 -11.98 2.26
N MET A 36 -1.45 -12.00 2.55
CA MET A 36 -2.42 -11.06 2.04
C MET A 36 -3.16 -10.40 3.21
N LEU A 37 -2.99 -9.10 3.35
CA LEU A 37 -3.59 -8.30 4.41
C LEU A 37 -4.67 -7.42 3.81
N GLU A 38 -5.94 -7.75 4.02
CA GLU A 38 -7.07 -6.91 3.64
C GLU A 38 -7.22 -5.78 4.65
N PHE A 39 -7.34 -4.56 4.15
CA PHE A 39 -7.57 -3.37 4.96
C PHE A 39 -8.80 -2.60 4.52
N THR A 40 -9.29 -1.78 5.43
CA THR A 40 -10.28 -0.73 5.16
C THR A 40 -9.81 0.59 5.75
N THR A 41 -10.19 1.70 5.12
CA THR A 41 -9.99 3.06 5.64
C THR A 41 -11.06 3.98 5.05
N GLU A 42 -11.16 5.21 5.53
CA GLU A 42 -11.97 6.27 4.96
C GLU A 42 -11.07 7.44 4.55
N MET A 43 -11.34 8.00 3.37
CA MET A 43 -10.63 9.16 2.84
C MET A 43 -11.60 10.12 2.17
N ASP A 44 -11.63 11.38 2.60
CA ASP A 44 -12.56 12.40 2.06
C ASP A 44 -14.03 11.91 2.01
N GLY A 45 -14.47 11.12 3.01
CA GLY A 45 -15.81 10.51 3.05
C GLY A 45 -16.01 9.32 2.11
N ILE A 46 -14.96 8.84 1.44
CA ILE A 46 -14.97 7.66 0.58
C ILE A 46 -14.47 6.47 1.38
N HIS A 47 -15.30 5.44 1.50
CA HIS A 47 -14.86 4.17 2.05
C HIS A 47 -13.92 3.48 1.06
N VAL A 48 -12.76 3.08 1.57
CA VAL A 48 -11.68 2.43 0.85
C VAL A 48 -11.50 1.03 1.39
N ASN A 49 -11.32 0.07 0.49
CA ASN A 49 -10.96 -1.30 0.82
C ASN A 49 -9.83 -1.72 -0.11
N GLY A 50 -8.84 -2.42 0.42
CA GLY A 50 -7.68 -2.82 -0.34
C GLY A 50 -6.98 -4.03 0.27
N ILE A 51 -5.94 -4.48 -0.42
CA ILE A 51 -5.07 -5.54 0.08
C ILE A 51 -3.61 -5.14 -0.10
N ASP A 52 -2.80 -5.53 0.88
CA ASP A 52 -1.36 -5.67 0.74
C ASP A 52 -1.06 -7.15 0.46
N LEU A 53 -0.51 -7.46 -0.70
CA LEU A 53 -0.03 -8.78 -1.07
C LEU A 53 1.50 -8.78 -1.01
N ILE A 54 2.04 -9.58 -0.11
CA ILE A 54 3.45 -9.60 0.25
C ILE A 54 3.98 -11.00 0.00
N ARG A 55 5.15 -11.10 -0.66
CA ARG A 55 5.92 -12.34 -0.73
C ARG A 55 7.27 -12.11 -0.05
N PHE A 56 7.68 -13.06 0.77
CA PHE A 56 8.97 -13.07 1.45
C PHE A 56 9.96 -14.01 0.75
N ASP A 57 11.25 -13.74 0.85
CA ASP A 57 12.31 -14.66 0.44
C ASP A 57 12.70 -15.64 1.58
N GLU A 58 13.68 -16.49 1.32
CA GLU A 58 14.17 -17.51 2.29
C GLU A 58 14.79 -16.89 3.55
N ASP A 59 15.26 -15.63 3.48
CA ASP A 59 15.80 -14.88 4.61
C ASP A 59 14.72 -14.12 5.40
N GLY A 60 13.44 -14.24 4.98
CA GLY A 60 12.30 -13.56 5.60
C GLY A 60 12.19 -12.08 5.22
N MET A 61 12.87 -11.65 4.15
CA MET A 61 12.83 -10.28 3.66
C MET A 61 11.75 -10.12 2.58
N ILE A 62 11.18 -8.93 2.43
CA ILE A 62 10.14 -8.68 1.43
C ILE A 62 10.75 -8.73 0.01
N ALA A 63 10.30 -9.70 -0.78
CA ALA A 63 10.72 -9.94 -2.16
C ALA A 63 9.72 -9.39 -3.20
N ASP A 64 8.42 -9.40 -2.90
CA ASP A 64 7.37 -8.72 -3.68
C ASP A 64 6.41 -7.99 -2.73
N PHE A 65 5.98 -6.79 -3.11
CA PHE A 65 4.94 -6.06 -2.40
C PHE A 65 4.00 -5.43 -3.42
N LYS A 66 2.72 -5.78 -3.34
CA LYS A 66 1.68 -5.31 -4.25
C LYS A 66 0.49 -4.78 -3.45
N VAL A 67 0.10 -3.54 -3.75
CA VAL A 67 -1.09 -2.90 -3.18
C VAL A 67 -2.20 -2.90 -4.23
N MET A 68 -3.40 -3.34 -3.87
CA MET A 68 -4.60 -3.14 -4.67
C MET A 68 -5.67 -2.42 -3.86
N VAL A 69 -6.38 -1.48 -4.47
CA VAL A 69 -7.35 -0.63 -3.78
C VAL A 69 -8.64 -0.54 -4.60
N ARG A 70 -9.77 -0.43 -3.91
CA ARG A 70 -11.09 -0.09 -4.45
C ARG A 70 -11.80 0.92 -3.53
N PRO A 71 -12.77 1.70 -4.05
CA PRO A 71 -13.20 1.81 -5.45
C PRO A 71 -12.20 2.61 -6.31
N LEU A 72 -12.44 2.72 -7.63
CA LEU A 72 -11.58 3.46 -8.57
C LEU A 72 -11.31 4.91 -8.11
N LYS A 73 -12.28 5.57 -7.47
CA LYS A 73 -12.07 6.91 -6.90
C LYS A 73 -10.96 6.95 -5.84
N ALA A 74 -10.85 5.90 -5.01
CA ALA A 74 -9.79 5.77 -4.03
C ALA A 74 -8.44 5.48 -4.71
N VAL A 75 -8.42 4.67 -5.78
CA VAL A 75 -7.22 4.43 -6.59
C VAL A 75 -6.64 5.74 -7.13
N ASN A 76 -7.49 6.59 -7.70
CA ASN A 76 -7.06 7.88 -8.24
C ASN A 76 -6.45 8.78 -7.15
N LYS A 77 -7.05 8.81 -5.96
CA LYS A 77 -6.53 9.59 -4.81
C LYS A 77 -5.17 9.10 -4.34
N VAL A 78 -4.99 7.78 -4.25
CA VAL A 78 -3.70 7.16 -3.93
C VAL A 78 -2.66 7.53 -4.99
N TRP A 79 -3.04 7.49 -6.28
CA TRP A 79 -2.14 7.89 -7.37
C TRP A 79 -1.77 9.37 -7.35
N GLU A 80 -2.71 10.27 -7.07
CA GLU A 80 -2.45 11.71 -6.93
C GLU A 80 -1.40 11.99 -5.83
N GLN A 81 -1.56 11.38 -4.66
CA GLN A 81 -0.62 11.57 -3.53
C GLN A 81 0.76 10.97 -3.82
N MET A 82 0.80 9.79 -4.44
CA MET A 82 2.05 9.16 -4.90
C MET A 82 2.78 10.04 -5.91
N ALA A 83 2.07 10.60 -6.90
CA ALA A 83 2.65 11.50 -7.88
C ALA A 83 3.27 12.73 -7.19
N ALA A 84 2.53 13.36 -6.27
CA ALA A 84 3.02 14.50 -5.50
C ALA A 84 4.27 14.16 -4.66
N MET A 85 4.33 12.97 -4.07
CA MET A 85 5.50 12.55 -3.29
C MET A 85 6.72 12.23 -4.14
N LEU A 86 6.53 11.59 -5.30
CA LEU A 86 7.61 11.35 -6.26
C LEU A 86 8.17 12.68 -6.80
N GLU A 87 7.33 13.68 -7.02
CA GLU A 87 7.81 15.02 -7.39
C GLU A 87 8.64 15.68 -6.30
N ARG A 88 8.27 15.52 -5.02
CA ARG A 88 9.06 16.01 -3.88
C ARG A 88 10.40 15.30 -3.69
N GLN A 89 10.57 14.12 -4.31
CA GLN A 89 11.81 13.34 -4.27
C GLN A 89 12.65 13.49 -5.54
N LYS A 90 12.20 14.24 -6.55
CA LYS A 90 13.06 14.64 -7.66
C LYS A 90 14.15 15.58 -7.11
N PRO A 91 15.43 15.35 -7.46
CA PRO A 91 16.54 16.19 -7.02
C PRO A 91 16.42 17.63 -7.55
#